data_AF-A0AAP8MTK0-F1
#
_entry.id   AF-A0AAP8MTK0-F1
#
_cell.length_a   1.000
_cell.length_b   1.000
_cell.length_c   1.000
_cell.angle_alpha   90.00
_cell.angle_beta   90.00
_cell.angle_gamma   90.00
#
_symmetry.space_group_name_H-M   'P 1'
#
loop_
_entity.id
_entity.type
_entity.pdbx_description
1 polymer ?
#
loop_
_entity_poly.entity_id
_entity_poly.type
_entity_poly.pdbx_seq_one_letter_code
_entity_poly.pdbx_strand_id
1 'polypeptide(L)'
;MLNYEPIDVPFNHRHTCWFCAEPSNDSVQFPKVASPYLAHVPLQLPACRECKVIASSCITDSIWDLQLQVNNALMKRYAKHLGIGVNWTKQELEETTLEGTSFKGFTDSAWMMYEIAKGRVDFSGWPLAINGVPLDIIDDSYGYDFDGTRFINFDAAVEFYQKAESLNKYLVDGLVSLLGQDRFAYALRVARLHPSISKRMADEVLAEISEQEFDRAEMLRQPEHLSGLKDVNIESISAVTLGSERVQPEAIAWAMRRDISGLLELQQCEDAFFDEHEHLGGVAAFALYHGLQLYLEARQDDSWGEQHDPNYALWNQNS
;
A
#
# COMPACT_ATOMS: atom_id res chain seq x y z
N MET A 1 -37.78 22.45 9.75
CA MET A 1 -37.52 21.09 10.27
C MET A 1 -37.37 20.18 9.06
N LEU A 2 -36.37 19.30 9.06
CA LEU A 2 -36.25 18.26 8.05
C LEU A 2 -37.34 17.21 8.29
N ASN A 3 -38.00 16.76 7.23
CA ASN A 3 -38.94 15.64 7.29
C ASN A 3 -38.16 14.37 6.96
N TYR A 4 -38.06 13.46 7.92
CA TYR A 4 -37.30 12.22 7.79
C TYR A 4 -38.23 11.07 7.42
N GLU A 5 -37.89 10.37 6.34
CA GLU A 5 -38.58 9.17 5.88
C GLU A 5 -37.90 7.92 6.43
N PRO A 6 -38.65 6.98 7.05
CA PRO A 6 -38.08 5.72 7.49
C PRO A 6 -37.68 4.87 6.28
N ILE A 7 -36.48 4.29 6.34
CA ILE A 7 -36.04 3.33 5.32
C ILE A 7 -36.82 2.01 5.46
N ASP A 8 -36.97 1.31 4.34
CA ASP A 8 -37.51 -0.04 4.35
C ASP A 8 -36.59 -0.99 5.12
N VAL A 9 -37.19 -1.87 5.93
CA VAL A 9 -36.47 -2.88 6.71
C VAL A 9 -36.84 -4.26 6.19
N PRO A 10 -35.89 -5.01 5.59
CA PRO A 10 -36.13 -6.38 5.15
C PRO A 10 -36.60 -7.26 6.30
N PHE A 11 -37.39 -8.30 6.00
CA PHE A 11 -37.97 -9.17 7.02
C PHE A 11 -36.92 -9.77 7.98
N ASN A 12 -35.77 -10.18 7.44
CA ASN A 12 -34.67 -10.79 8.19
C ASN A 12 -33.87 -9.80 9.06
N HIS A 13 -34.08 -8.50 8.87
CA HIS A 13 -33.39 -7.43 9.59
C HIS A 13 -34.32 -6.63 10.50
N ARG A 14 -35.55 -7.11 10.72
CA ARG A 14 -36.48 -6.48 11.65
C ARG A 14 -35.87 -6.42 13.05
N HIS A 15 -36.03 -5.26 13.68
CA HIS A 15 -35.48 -4.99 15.01
C HIS A 15 -33.95 -5.06 15.08
N THR A 16 -33.24 -4.89 13.96
CA THR A 16 -31.78 -4.84 13.93
C THR A 16 -31.27 -3.45 13.54
N CYS A 17 -30.12 -3.08 14.09
CA CYS A 17 -29.40 -1.85 13.81
C CYS A 17 -28.82 -1.92 12.41
N TRP A 18 -29.13 -0.93 11.57
CA TRP A 18 -28.58 -0.85 10.21
C TRP A 18 -27.04 -0.77 10.18
N PHE A 19 -26.42 -0.23 11.25
CA PHE A 19 -24.97 -0.05 11.32
C PHE A 19 -24.19 -1.27 11.83
N CYS A 20 -24.79 -2.13 12.67
CA CYS A 20 -24.02 -3.21 13.33
C CYS A 20 -24.81 -4.48 13.67
N ALA A 21 -26.02 -4.66 13.12
CA ALA A 21 -26.91 -5.81 13.34
C ALA A 21 -27.40 -6.07 14.79
N GLU A 22 -26.90 -5.34 15.79
CA GLU A 22 -27.42 -5.41 17.17
C GLU A 22 -28.90 -5.05 17.25
N PRO A 23 -29.66 -5.49 18.27
CA PRO A 23 -31.05 -5.11 18.45
C PRO A 23 -31.26 -3.59 18.40
N SER A 24 -32.11 -3.14 17.47
CA SER A 24 -32.49 -1.73 17.33
C SER A 24 -33.64 -1.39 18.28
N ASN A 25 -33.44 -0.37 19.09
CA ASN A 25 -34.48 0.22 19.94
C ASN A 25 -34.59 1.74 19.75
N ASP A 26 -33.89 2.28 18.76
CA ASP A 26 -33.83 3.71 18.48
C ASP A 26 -33.66 3.94 16.96
N SER A 27 -33.57 5.21 16.56
CA SER A 27 -33.33 5.60 15.18
C SER A 27 -32.34 6.75 15.04
N VAL A 28 -31.56 6.72 13.96
CA VAL A 28 -30.69 7.81 13.52
C VAL A 28 -31.41 8.59 12.43
N GLN A 29 -31.47 9.91 12.60
CA GLN A 29 -31.97 10.84 11.58
C GLN A 29 -30.78 11.41 10.81
N PHE A 30 -30.84 11.33 9.47
CA PHE A 30 -29.77 11.73 8.59
C PHE A 30 -30.31 12.54 7.39
N PRO A 31 -29.68 13.66 6.99
CA PRO A 31 -28.57 14.31 7.65
C PRO A 31 -29.03 15.05 8.91
N LYS A 32 -28.11 15.36 9.82
CA LYS A 32 -28.45 16.15 11.01
C LYS A 32 -28.72 17.61 10.71
N VAL A 33 -28.00 18.13 9.72
CA VAL A 33 -28.07 19.50 9.27
C VAL A 33 -28.50 19.46 7.81
N ALA A 34 -29.37 20.38 7.41
CA ALA A 34 -29.77 20.48 6.02
C ALA A 34 -28.54 20.77 5.16
N SER A 35 -28.31 19.94 4.14
CA SER A 35 -27.25 20.14 3.17
C SER A 35 -27.83 20.24 1.76
N PRO A 36 -27.36 21.19 0.93
CA PRO A 36 -27.78 21.28 -0.46
C PRO A 36 -27.20 20.15 -1.33
N TYR A 37 -26.23 19.39 -0.81
CA TYR A 37 -25.55 18.31 -1.54
C TYR A 37 -26.16 16.92 -1.26
N LEU A 38 -27.22 16.85 -0.45
CA LEU A 38 -27.87 15.60 -0.12
C LEU A 38 -28.56 15.00 -1.35
N ALA A 39 -28.11 13.82 -1.78
CA ALA A 39 -28.60 13.15 -2.99
C ALA A 39 -29.97 12.46 -2.82
N HIS A 40 -30.53 12.45 -1.61
CA HIS A 40 -31.75 11.74 -1.27
C HIS A 40 -32.60 12.55 -0.28
N VAL A 41 -33.85 12.13 -0.03
CA VAL A 41 -34.66 12.73 1.05
C VAL A 41 -34.04 12.43 2.42
N PRO A 42 -34.21 13.28 3.45
CA PRO A 42 -33.73 12.94 4.79
C PRO A 42 -34.28 11.59 5.25
N LEU A 43 -33.40 10.74 5.79
CA LEU A 43 -33.66 9.35 6.14
C LEU A 43 -33.75 9.17 7.66
N GLN A 44 -34.56 8.21 8.07
CA GLN A 44 -34.57 7.66 9.42
C GLN A 44 -34.16 6.18 9.39
N LEU A 45 -32.98 5.88 9.94
CA LEU A 45 -32.39 4.54 9.97
C LEU A 45 -32.60 3.88 11.33
N PRO A 46 -32.97 2.59 11.41
CA PRO A 46 -33.04 1.86 12.68
C PRO A 46 -31.64 1.68 13.25
N ALA A 47 -31.48 1.96 14.54
CA ALA A 47 -30.18 1.91 15.21
C ALA A 47 -30.28 1.36 16.63
N CYS A 48 -29.20 0.74 17.10
CA CYS A 48 -29.00 0.53 18.53
C CYS A 48 -28.57 1.84 19.20
N ARG A 49 -28.77 1.94 20.52
CA ARG A 49 -28.42 3.14 21.30
C ARG A 49 -26.96 3.58 21.10
N GLU A 50 -26.04 2.63 20.99
CA GLU A 50 -24.62 2.92 20.81
C GLU A 50 -24.33 3.57 19.45
N CYS A 51 -24.77 2.96 18.36
CA CYS A 51 -24.59 3.51 17.03
C CYS A 51 -25.27 4.86 16.89
N LYS A 52 -26.43 5.08 17.53
CA LYS A 52 -27.05 6.40 17.57
C LYS A 52 -26.19 7.45 18.26
N VAL A 53 -25.60 7.14 19.42
CA VAL A 53 -24.72 8.07 20.13
C VAL A 53 -23.49 8.40 19.28
N ILE A 54 -22.87 7.39 18.66
CA ILE A 54 -21.73 7.59 17.76
C ILE A 54 -22.14 8.45 16.55
N ALA A 55 -23.22 8.06 15.86
CA ALA A 55 -23.76 8.79 14.72
C ALA A 55 -24.08 10.24 15.12
N SER A 56 -24.50 10.51 16.37
CA SER A 56 -24.78 11.85 16.89
C SER A 56 -23.57 12.78 17.00
N SER A 57 -22.35 12.26 16.93
CA SER A 57 -21.11 13.06 16.82
C SER A 57 -20.57 13.20 15.38
N CYS A 58 -20.97 12.34 14.45
CA CYS A 58 -20.49 12.39 13.06
C CYS A 58 -21.03 13.62 12.29
N ILE A 59 -20.19 14.27 11.50
CA ILE A 59 -20.60 15.39 10.63
C ILE A 59 -20.25 14.99 9.21
N THR A 60 -21.27 14.73 8.40
CA THR A 60 -21.13 14.33 7.00
C THR A 60 -22.47 14.45 6.30
N ASP A 61 -22.40 14.65 4.98
CA ASP A 61 -23.54 14.70 4.07
C ASP A 61 -23.69 13.41 3.25
N SER A 62 -22.78 12.43 3.45
CA SER A 62 -22.85 11.10 2.86
C SER A 62 -23.30 10.05 3.87
N ILE A 63 -24.30 9.25 3.50
CA ILE A 63 -24.80 8.15 4.33
C ILE A 63 -23.75 7.04 4.48
N TRP A 64 -22.93 6.83 3.45
CA TRP A 64 -21.89 5.81 3.42
C TRP A 64 -20.68 6.24 4.25
N ASP A 65 -20.32 7.52 4.19
CA ASP A 65 -19.33 8.08 5.12
C ASP A 65 -19.83 8.05 6.57
N LEU A 66 -21.13 8.30 6.83
CA LEU A 66 -21.70 8.12 8.17
C LEU A 66 -21.54 6.66 8.64
N GLN A 67 -21.83 5.70 7.76
CA GLN A 67 -21.67 4.28 8.06
C GLN A 67 -20.21 3.96 8.40
N LEU A 68 -19.26 4.43 7.58
CA LEU A 68 -17.83 4.24 7.78
C LEU A 68 -17.33 4.84 9.10
N GLN A 69 -17.77 6.06 9.43
CA GLN A 69 -17.43 6.72 10.70
C GLN A 69 -18.00 5.96 11.91
N VAL A 70 -19.26 5.50 11.83
CA VAL A 70 -19.87 4.70 12.91
C VAL A 70 -19.12 3.39 13.08
N ASN A 71 -18.79 2.72 11.98
CA ASN A 71 -18.02 1.48 11.98
C ASN A 71 -16.64 1.67 12.62
N ASN A 72 -15.90 2.72 12.23
CA ASN A 72 -14.58 3.03 12.78
C ASN A 72 -14.61 3.34 14.28
N ALA A 73 -15.65 4.03 14.76
CA ALA A 73 -15.84 4.25 16.18
C ALA A 73 -16.12 2.94 16.94
N LEU A 74 -16.88 2.00 16.34
CA LEU A 74 -17.06 0.65 16.90
C LEU A 74 -15.73 -0.11 16.93
N MET A 75 -14.95 -0.10 15.84
CA MET A 75 -13.61 -0.69 15.80
C MET A 75 -12.71 -0.14 16.90
N LYS A 76 -12.67 1.19 17.06
CA LYS A 76 -11.90 1.84 18.14
C LYS A 76 -12.37 1.39 19.52
N ARG A 77 -13.68 1.26 19.74
CA ARG A 77 -14.23 0.84 21.03
C ARG A 77 -13.89 -0.63 21.33
N TYR A 78 -14.08 -1.50 20.35
CA TYR A 78 -13.92 -2.95 20.47
C TYR A 78 -12.55 -3.47 20.07
N ALA A 79 -11.57 -2.59 19.83
CA ALA A 79 -10.22 -2.93 19.37
C ALA A 79 -9.58 -4.07 20.18
N LYS A 80 -9.74 -4.11 21.51
CA LYS A 80 -9.20 -5.19 22.35
C LYS A 80 -9.83 -6.56 22.07
N HIS A 81 -11.13 -6.61 21.76
CA HIS A 81 -11.80 -7.86 21.39
C HIS A 81 -11.46 -8.24 19.96
N LEU A 82 -11.41 -7.27 19.04
CA LEU A 82 -11.01 -7.48 17.65
C LEU A 82 -9.55 -7.96 17.56
N GLY A 83 -8.68 -7.46 18.44
CA GLY A 83 -7.28 -7.86 18.54
C GLY A 83 -7.07 -9.32 18.90
N ILE A 84 -8.08 -10.01 19.45
CA ILE A 84 -8.00 -11.47 19.67
C ILE A 84 -7.84 -12.19 18.33
N GLY A 85 -8.62 -11.85 17.31
CA GLY A 85 -8.47 -12.46 15.99
C GLY A 85 -7.31 -11.92 15.16
N VAL A 86 -6.70 -10.80 15.56
CA VAL A 86 -5.43 -10.32 14.98
C VAL A 86 -4.26 -11.15 15.50
N ASN A 87 -4.30 -11.50 16.78
CA ASN A 87 -3.20 -12.20 17.47
C ASN A 87 -3.29 -13.72 17.39
N TRP A 88 -4.51 -14.27 17.29
CA TRP A 88 -4.75 -15.71 17.38
C TRP A 88 -5.82 -16.15 16.39
N THR A 89 -5.60 -17.31 15.79
CA THR A 89 -6.68 -18.14 15.26
C THR A 89 -7.44 -18.81 16.40
N LYS A 90 -8.65 -19.29 16.11
CA LYS A 90 -9.46 -20.05 17.08
C LYS A 90 -8.68 -21.25 17.63
N GLN A 91 -8.01 -21.99 16.75
CA GLN A 91 -7.24 -23.17 17.10
C GLN A 91 -6.04 -22.81 18.00
N GLU A 92 -5.26 -21.78 17.64
CA GLU A 92 -4.13 -21.33 18.46
C GLU A 92 -4.60 -20.90 19.87
N LEU A 93 -5.74 -20.23 19.97
CA LEU A 93 -6.30 -19.80 21.24
C LEU A 93 -6.79 -21.00 22.09
N GLU A 94 -7.39 -22.01 21.47
CA GLU A 94 -7.85 -23.24 22.14
C GLU A 94 -6.69 -24.13 22.60
N GLU A 95 -5.60 -24.18 21.83
CA GLU A 95 -4.40 -24.96 22.12
C GLU A 95 -3.46 -24.28 23.13
N THR A 96 -3.70 -23.00 23.42
CA THR A 96 -2.94 -22.22 24.40
C THR A 96 -3.13 -22.84 25.79
N THR A 97 -2.16 -23.68 26.18
CA THR A 97 -2.20 -24.47 27.41
C THR A 97 -1.82 -23.59 28.60
N LEU A 98 -2.74 -22.71 29.01
CA LEU A 98 -2.62 -21.98 30.26
C LEU A 98 -3.02 -22.93 31.40
N GLU A 99 -2.08 -23.27 32.27
CA GLU A 99 -2.32 -24.18 33.38
C GLU A 99 -3.39 -23.62 34.35
N GLY A 100 -4.52 -24.33 34.47
CA GLY A 100 -5.59 -24.04 35.44
C GLY A 100 -6.99 -24.00 34.82
N THR A 101 -7.98 -24.58 35.50
CA THR A 101 -9.39 -24.63 35.05
C THR A 101 -10.03 -23.26 34.82
N SER A 102 -9.50 -22.20 35.42
CA SER A 102 -9.94 -20.81 35.23
C SER A 102 -9.56 -20.24 33.86
N PHE A 103 -8.54 -20.79 33.18
CA PHE A 103 -8.07 -20.27 31.90
C PHE A 103 -8.81 -20.84 30.69
N LYS A 104 -9.34 -22.07 30.77
CA LYS A 104 -10.18 -22.64 29.69
C LYS A 104 -11.51 -21.88 29.53
N GLY A 105 -12.10 -21.42 30.64
CA GLY A 105 -13.27 -20.53 30.57
C GLY A 105 -12.92 -19.16 29.96
N PHE A 106 -11.68 -18.70 30.11
CA PHE A 106 -11.20 -17.44 29.56
C PHE A 106 -11.03 -17.50 28.03
N THR A 107 -10.50 -18.60 27.47
CA THR A 107 -10.33 -18.76 26.01
C THR A 107 -11.66 -18.78 25.27
N ASP A 108 -12.65 -19.56 25.74
CA ASP A 108 -13.98 -19.65 25.11
C ASP A 108 -14.71 -18.29 25.14
N SER A 109 -14.64 -17.61 26.29
CA SER A 109 -15.20 -16.26 26.47
C SER A 109 -14.52 -15.24 25.55
N ALA A 110 -13.20 -15.30 25.42
CA ALA A 110 -12.42 -14.39 24.60
C ALA A 110 -12.79 -14.52 23.11
N TRP A 111 -12.84 -15.75 22.60
CA TRP A 111 -13.23 -15.99 21.21
C TRP A 111 -14.67 -15.55 20.92
N MET A 112 -15.61 -15.85 21.83
CA MET A 112 -16.99 -15.39 21.69
C MET A 112 -17.08 -13.86 21.63
N MET A 113 -16.31 -13.15 22.47
CA MET A 113 -16.26 -11.68 22.44
C MET A 113 -15.66 -11.15 21.14
N TYR A 114 -14.66 -11.82 20.58
CA TYR A 114 -14.13 -11.51 19.26
C TYR A 114 -15.21 -11.67 18.17
N GLU A 115 -15.91 -12.80 18.13
CA GLU A 115 -16.94 -13.08 17.12
C GLU A 115 -18.08 -12.05 17.19
N ILE A 116 -18.51 -11.66 18.39
CA ILE A 116 -19.50 -10.60 18.58
C ILE A 116 -18.96 -9.27 18.05
N ALA A 117 -17.76 -8.88 18.46
CA ALA A 117 -17.16 -7.62 18.01
C ALA A 117 -16.99 -7.60 16.47
N LYS A 118 -16.51 -8.70 15.89
CA LYS A 118 -16.30 -8.87 14.45
C LYS A 118 -17.62 -8.82 13.69
N GLY A 119 -18.64 -9.56 14.12
CA GLY A 119 -19.97 -9.54 13.49
C GLY A 119 -20.60 -8.15 13.45
N ARG A 120 -20.31 -7.31 14.46
CA ARG A 120 -20.78 -5.93 14.50
C ARG A 120 -20.07 -4.99 13.54
N VAL A 121 -18.75 -5.14 13.35
CA VAL A 121 -17.96 -4.28 12.45
C VAL A 121 -17.97 -4.78 11.00
N ASP A 122 -18.18 -6.07 10.76
CA ASP A 122 -18.27 -6.60 9.40
C ASP A 122 -19.67 -6.40 8.79
N PHE A 123 -20.67 -5.98 9.58
CA PHE A 123 -22.03 -5.79 9.10
C PHE A 123 -22.16 -4.54 8.21
N SER A 124 -22.50 -4.75 6.94
CA SER A 124 -22.63 -3.68 5.94
C SER A 124 -24.03 -3.06 5.85
N GLY A 125 -24.95 -3.42 6.74
CA GLY A 125 -26.35 -3.01 6.63
C GLY A 125 -27.08 -3.75 5.50
N TRP A 126 -28.16 -3.15 5.02
CA TRP A 126 -28.91 -3.59 3.85
C TRP A 126 -29.15 -2.43 2.88
N PRO A 127 -29.43 -2.70 1.59
CA PRO A 127 -29.68 -1.66 0.60
C PRO A 127 -30.78 -0.70 1.02
N LEU A 128 -30.54 0.59 0.81
CA LEU A 128 -31.48 1.65 1.18
C LEU A 128 -32.65 1.70 0.18
N ALA A 129 -33.88 1.69 0.69
CA ALA A 129 -35.10 1.82 -0.08
C ALA A 129 -36.16 2.56 0.74
N ILE A 130 -37.11 3.20 0.07
CA ILE A 130 -38.27 3.85 0.69
C ILE A 130 -39.52 3.40 -0.07
N ASN A 131 -40.49 2.82 0.63
CA ASN A 131 -41.77 2.37 0.05
C ASN A 131 -41.57 1.41 -1.14
N GLY A 132 -40.57 0.54 -1.06
CA GLY A 132 -40.20 -0.42 -2.09
C GLY A 132 -39.38 0.14 -3.25
N VAL A 133 -39.02 1.44 -3.22
CA VAL A 133 -38.20 2.08 -4.25
C VAL A 133 -36.74 2.16 -3.76
N PRO A 134 -35.79 1.48 -4.41
CA PRO A 134 -34.37 1.58 -4.08
C PRO A 134 -33.84 3.01 -4.22
N LEU A 135 -32.97 3.43 -3.31
CA LEU A 135 -32.23 4.67 -3.40
C LEU A 135 -30.89 4.39 -4.10
N ASP A 136 -30.69 4.99 -5.28
CA ASP A 136 -29.43 4.90 -6.02
C ASP A 136 -28.46 5.99 -5.52
N ILE A 137 -27.82 5.71 -4.38
CA ILE A 137 -26.86 6.62 -3.73
C ILE A 137 -25.46 6.06 -3.97
N ILE A 138 -24.65 6.81 -4.73
CA ILE A 138 -23.25 6.48 -4.99
C ILE A 138 -22.48 6.48 -3.65
N ASP A 139 -21.69 5.42 -3.42
CA ASP A 139 -20.72 5.41 -2.33
C ASP A 139 -19.54 6.32 -2.67
N ASP A 140 -19.54 7.48 -2.03
CA ASP A 140 -18.52 8.52 -2.10
C ASP A 140 -17.64 8.54 -0.83
N SER A 141 -17.74 7.51 0.03
CA SER A 141 -16.91 7.42 1.22
C SER A 141 -15.44 7.21 0.86
N TYR A 142 -14.58 8.08 1.37
CA TYR A 142 -13.14 7.89 1.27
C TYR A 142 -12.64 7.13 2.50
N GLY A 143 -11.72 6.19 2.30
CA GLY A 143 -11.16 5.40 3.37
C GLY A 143 -9.76 4.91 3.05
N TYR A 144 -9.08 4.42 4.09
CA TYR A 144 -7.80 3.74 4.00
C TYR A 144 -8.01 2.24 4.22
N ASP A 145 -7.75 1.43 3.21
CA ASP A 145 -7.88 -0.02 3.29
C ASP A 145 -6.54 -0.64 3.74
N PHE A 146 -6.59 -1.47 4.78
CA PHE A 146 -5.43 -2.22 5.26
C PHE A 146 -5.87 -3.56 5.83
N ASP A 147 -5.20 -4.64 5.41
CA ASP A 147 -5.43 -6.01 5.93
C ASP A 147 -6.91 -6.43 5.85
N GLY A 148 -7.56 -6.11 4.73
CA GLY A 148 -8.97 -6.42 4.49
C GLY A 148 -9.98 -5.57 5.28
N THR A 149 -9.51 -4.54 6.01
CA THR A 149 -10.37 -3.64 6.81
C THR A 149 -10.30 -2.21 6.28
N ARG A 150 -11.47 -1.54 6.19
CA ARG A 150 -11.56 -0.14 5.75
C ARG A 150 -11.62 0.81 6.95
N PHE A 151 -10.62 1.68 7.05
CA PHE A 151 -10.52 2.72 8.06
C PHE A 151 -10.93 4.08 7.49
N ILE A 152 -11.38 5.02 8.34
CA ILE A 152 -11.68 6.40 7.90
C ILE A 152 -10.44 7.12 7.37
N ASN A 153 -9.25 6.75 7.84
CA ASN A 153 -7.96 7.27 7.40
C ASN A 153 -6.82 6.39 7.96
N PHE A 154 -5.59 6.73 7.58
CA PHE A 154 -4.39 6.02 8.03
C PHE A 154 -4.20 6.06 9.55
N ASP A 155 -4.39 7.22 10.19
CA ASP A 155 -4.24 7.37 11.64
C ASP A 155 -5.19 6.45 12.43
N ALA A 156 -6.42 6.29 11.95
CA ALA A 156 -7.39 5.38 12.55
C ALA A 156 -6.92 3.91 12.49
N ALA A 157 -6.25 3.50 11.41
CA ALA A 157 -5.64 2.18 11.32
C ALA A 157 -4.50 2.03 12.32
N VAL A 158 -3.61 3.02 12.43
CA VAL A 158 -2.51 3.03 13.41
C VAL A 158 -3.06 2.91 14.84
N GLU A 159 -4.02 3.75 15.21
CA GLU A 159 -4.65 3.70 16.53
C GLU A 159 -5.33 2.34 16.82
N PHE A 160 -5.97 1.76 15.81
CA PHE A 160 -6.61 0.45 15.93
C PHE A 160 -5.59 -0.62 16.29
N TYR A 161 -4.52 -0.80 15.51
CA TYR A 161 -3.53 -1.85 15.77
C TYR A 161 -2.73 -1.62 17.06
N GLN A 162 -2.40 -0.36 17.39
CA GLN A 162 -1.81 0.00 18.69
C GLN A 162 -2.67 -0.52 19.84
N LYS A 163 -3.99 -0.29 19.77
CA LYS A 163 -4.91 -0.71 20.81
C LYS A 163 -5.21 -2.21 20.76
N ALA A 164 -5.43 -2.78 19.59
CA ALA A 164 -5.84 -4.17 19.40
C ALA A 164 -4.77 -5.14 19.89
N GLU A 165 -3.51 -4.86 19.56
CA GLU A 165 -2.37 -5.74 19.90
C GLU A 165 -1.60 -5.26 21.14
N SER A 166 -2.03 -4.13 21.74
CA SER A 166 -1.34 -3.53 22.90
C SER A 166 0.10 -3.11 22.61
N LEU A 167 0.39 -2.67 21.38
CA LEU A 167 1.73 -2.27 20.97
C LEU A 167 2.18 -0.99 21.68
N ASN A 168 3.49 -0.85 21.86
CA ASN A 168 4.08 0.36 22.44
C ASN A 168 3.82 1.57 21.52
N LYS A 169 2.98 2.50 21.97
CA LYS A 169 2.59 3.69 21.19
C LYS A 169 3.79 4.52 20.72
N TYR A 170 4.79 4.74 21.59
CA TYR A 170 5.97 5.53 21.25
C TYR A 170 6.75 4.89 20.10
N LEU A 171 6.95 3.57 20.14
CA LEU A 171 7.65 2.84 19.09
C LEU A 171 6.84 2.86 17.78
N VAL A 172 5.53 2.58 17.83
CA VAL A 172 4.69 2.57 16.62
C VAL A 172 4.60 3.95 15.97
N ASP A 173 4.35 5.00 16.75
CA ASP A 173 4.29 6.37 16.23
C ASP A 173 5.63 6.77 15.56
N GLY A 174 6.77 6.38 16.15
CA GLY A 174 8.10 6.59 15.57
C GLY A 174 8.34 5.82 14.27
N LEU A 175 8.00 4.53 14.24
CA LEU A 175 8.14 3.68 13.06
C LEU A 175 7.26 4.17 11.90
N VAL A 176 6.02 4.55 12.19
CA VAL A 176 5.10 5.09 11.19
C VAL A 176 5.61 6.42 10.63
N SER A 177 6.12 7.30 11.48
CA SER A 177 6.70 8.57 11.05
C SER A 177 7.93 8.39 10.13
N LEU A 178 8.71 7.33 10.38
CA LEU A 178 9.93 7.03 9.64
C LEU A 178 9.68 6.28 8.33
N LEU A 179 8.76 5.31 8.36
CA LEU A 179 8.51 4.39 7.25
C LEU A 179 7.37 4.82 6.33
N GLY A 180 6.47 5.68 6.81
CA GLY A 180 5.29 6.12 6.09
C GLY A 180 4.22 5.03 5.93
N GLN A 181 3.14 5.42 5.23
CA GLN A 181 1.94 4.60 5.02
C GLN A 181 2.24 3.33 4.21
N ASP A 182 3.05 3.43 3.15
CA ASP A 182 3.36 2.32 2.23
C ASP A 182 4.02 1.12 2.93
N ARG A 183 4.64 1.37 4.08
CA ARG A 183 5.35 0.36 4.87
C ARG A 183 4.75 0.13 6.23
N PHE A 184 3.46 0.45 6.41
CA PHE A 184 2.76 0.24 7.67
C PHE A 184 2.78 -1.22 8.14
N ALA A 185 2.63 -2.19 7.23
CA ALA A 185 2.75 -3.62 7.57
C ALA A 185 4.15 -3.98 8.10
N TYR A 186 5.21 -3.33 7.62
CA TYR A 186 6.55 -3.51 8.18
C TYR A 186 6.69 -2.86 9.56
N ALA A 187 6.15 -1.65 9.74
CA ALA A 187 6.13 -0.98 11.04
C ALA A 187 5.44 -1.84 12.12
N LEU A 188 4.29 -2.46 11.80
CA LEU A 188 3.61 -3.37 12.72
C LEU A 188 4.44 -4.61 13.03
N ARG A 189 5.10 -5.21 12.03
CA ARG A 189 6.00 -6.37 12.26
C ARG A 189 7.11 -6.03 13.24
N VAL A 190 7.80 -4.90 13.07
CA VAL A 190 8.85 -4.46 13.99
C VAL A 190 8.28 -4.21 15.38
N ALA A 191 7.14 -3.51 15.49
CA ALA A 191 6.52 -3.24 16.78
C ALA A 191 6.11 -4.52 17.54
N ARG A 192 5.63 -5.55 16.84
CA ARG A 192 5.26 -6.85 17.41
C ARG A 192 6.44 -7.63 18.00
N LEU A 193 7.66 -7.40 17.51
CA LEU A 193 8.88 -7.97 18.09
C LEU A 193 9.26 -7.30 19.44
N HIS A 194 8.68 -6.14 19.73
CA HIS A 194 9.03 -5.29 20.86
C HIS A 194 7.81 -4.81 21.68
N PRO A 195 6.89 -5.69 22.12
CA PRO A 195 5.62 -5.29 22.73
C PRO A 195 5.78 -4.54 24.06
N SER A 196 6.80 -4.92 24.85
CA SER A 196 7.09 -4.35 26.18
C SER A 196 8.48 -3.70 26.21
N ILE A 197 8.71 -2.74 25.31
CA ILE A 197 10.00 -2.06 25.17
C ILE A 197 10.09 -0.77 26.02
N SER A 198 11.27 -0.51 26.60
CA SER A 198 11.56 0.76 27.27
C SER A 198 11.79 1.87 26.25
N LYS A 199 11.60 3.14 26.64
CA LYS A 199 11.83 4.28 25.72
C LYS A 199 13.25 4.27 25.13
N ARG A 200 14.28 4.03 25.96
CA ARG A 200 15.68 3.98 25.51
C ARG A 200 15.90 2.91 24.43
N MET A 201 15.37 1.72 24.64
CA MET A 201 15.49 0.63 23.65
C MET A 201 14.65 0.90 22.41
N ALA A 202 13.48 1.57 22.55
CA ALA A 202 12.71 2.00 21.39
C ALA A 202 13.48 3.02 20.55
N ASP A 203 14.20 3.95 21.19
CA ASP A 203 15.08 4.90 20.49
C ASP A 203 16.22 4.16 19.75
N GLU A 204 16.79 3.11 20.35
CA GLU A 204 17.79 2.25 19.71
C GLU A 204 17.22 1.53 18.46
N VAL A 205 16.02 0.93 18.56
CA VAL A 205 15.34 0.28 17.43
C VAL A 205 15.03 1.28 16.32
N LEU A 206 14.52 2.48 16.66
CA LEU A 206 14.22 3.51 15.68
C LEU A 206 15.48 4.00 14.96
N ALA A 207 16.59 4.13 15.67
CA ALA A 207 17.88 4.49 15.07
C ALA A 207 18.38 3.42 14.10
N GLU A 208 18.29 2.14 14.47
CA GLU A 208 18.67 1.02 13.60
C GLU A 208 17.84 0.99 12.32
N ILE A 209 16.51 1.11 12.43
CA ILE A 209 15.63 1.14 11.25
C ILE A 209 15.93 2.40 10.42
N SER A 210 16.23 3.54 11.04
CA SER A 210 16.61 4.75 10.31
C SER A 210 17.88 4.58 9.49
N GLU A 211 18.88 3.89 10.02
CA GLU A 211 20.12 3.59 9.32
C GLU A 211 19.85 2.65 8.14
N GLN A 212 19.06 1.59 8.35
CA GLN A 212 18.63 0.68 7.28
C GLN A 212 17.87 1.40 6.16
N GLU A 213 17.00 2.35 6.49
CA GLU A 213 16.30 3.15 5.49
C GLU A 213 17.22 4.10 4.74
N PHE A 214 18.21 4.68 5.42
CA PHE A 214 19.22 5.51 4.79
C PHE A 214 20.06 4.68 3.80
N ASP A 215 20.58 3.52 4.24
CA ASP A 215 21.36 2.63 3.39
C ASP A 215 20.55 2.14 2.18
N ARG A 216 19.29 1.75 2.41
CA ARG A 216 18.38 1.36 1.33
C ARG A 216 18.12 2.52 0.37
N ALA A 217 17.90 3.72 0.86
CA ALA A 217 17.69 4.89 0.02
C ALA A 217 18.95 5.24 -0.77
N GLU A 218 20.14 5.12 -0.19
CA GLU A 218 21.40 5.31 -0.89
C GLU A 218 21.63 4.23 -1.95
N MET A 219 21.31 2.96 -1.67
CA MET A 219 21.34 1.90 -2.68
C MET A 219 20.37 2.15 -3.83
N LEU A 220 19.16 2.67 -3.55
CA LEU A 220 18.18 3.01 -4.59
C LEU A 220 18.50 4.31 -5.34
N ARG A 221 19.24 5.22 -4.69
CA ARG A 221 19.72 6.47 -5.29
C ARG A 221 21.02 6.29 -6.02
N GLN A 222 21.77 5.21 -5.78
CA GLN A 222 22.86 4.84 -6.66
C GLN A 222 22.23 4.61 -8.04
N PRO A 223 22.51 5.49 -9.01
CA PRO A 223 22.35 5.04 -10.36
C PRO A 223 23.47 4.02 -10.54
N GLU A 224 23.13 2.74 -10.52
CA GLU A 224 24.00 1.76 -11.15
C GLU A 224 24.26 2.31 -12.57
N HIS A 225 25.47 2.85 -12.81
CA HIS A 225 25.96 3.42 -14.07
C HIS A 225 25.65 4.89 -14.49
N LEU A 226 25.54 5.88 -13.58
CA LEU A 226 25.63 7.31 -14.03
C LEU A 226 26.77 8.15 -13.43
N SER A 227 27.45 7.72 -12.37
CA SER A 227 28.63 8.44 -11.87
C SER A 227 29.87 8.07 -12.68
N GLY A 228 29.97 8.62 -13.90
CA GLY A 228 31.11 8.40 -14.79
C GLY A 228 30.81 8.48 -16.28
N LEU A 229 29.55 8.73 -16.69
CA LEU A 229 29.24 8.76 -18.12
C LEU A 229 30.01 9.88 -18.83
N LYS A 230 30.78 9.52 -19.86
CA LYS A 230 31.46 10.49 -20.72
C LYS A 230 30.39 11.27 -21.51
N ASP A 231 30.58 12.58 -21.68
CA ASP A 231 29.72 13.36 -22.57
C ASP A 231 30.06 13.01 -24.02
N VAL A 232 29.17 12.24 -24.66
CA VAL A 232 29.34 11.76 -26.03
C VAL A 232 28.23 12.35 -26.89
N ASN A 233 28.63 13.23 -27.80
CA ASN A 233 27.73 13.80 -28.80
C ASN A 233 27.34 12.72 -29.81
N ILE A 234 26.08 12.33 -29.82
CA ILE A 234 25.57 11.29 -30.72
C ILE A 234 25.65 11.70 -32.19
N GLU A 235 25.58 13.00 -32.49
CA GLU A 235 25.64 13.52 -33.86
C GLU A 235 27.02 13.36 -34.50
N SER A 236 28.08 13.16 -33.70
CA SER A 236 29.41 12.86 -34.24
C SER A 236 29.62 11.37 -34.51
N ILE A 237 28.71 10.51 -34.06
CA ILE A 237 28.83 9.05 -34.24
C ILE A 237 28.16 8.63 -35.55
N SER A 238 28.91 7.88 -36.34
CA SER A 238 28.43 7.31 -37.60
C SER A 238 27.95 5.87 -37.40
N ALA A 239 26.84 5.52 -38.06
CA ALA A 239 26.37 4.15 -38.13
C ALA A 239 27.41 3.25 -38.85
N VAL A 240 27.60 2.03 -38.36
CA VAL A 240 28.59 1.08 -38.90
C VAL A 240 27.87 -0.11 -39.51
N THR A 241 28.33 -0.57 -40.68
CA THR A 241 27.75 -1.75 -41.35
C THR A 241 28.72 -2.91 -41.25
N LEU A 242 28.30 -4.00 -40.62
CA LEU A 242 29.07 -5.23 -40.41
C LEU A 242 28.32 -6.40 -41.05
N GLY A 243 28.79 -6.84 -42.22
CA GLY A 243 28.08 -7.86 -43.00
C GLY A 243 26.68 -7.40 -43.41
N SER A 244 25.64 -8.06 -42.90
CA SER A 244 24.24 -7.69 -43.12
C SER A 244 23.66 -6.77 -42.03
N GLU A 245 24.39 -6.57 -40.93
CA GLU A 245 23.91 -5.81 -39.77
C GLU A 245 24.33 -4.34 -39.84
N ARG A 246 23.42 -3.45 -39.46
CA ARG A 246 23.67 -2.00 -39.39
C ARG A 246 23.56 -1.54 -37.93
N VAL A 247 24.71 -1.25 -37.35
CA VAL A 247 24.86 -0.80 -35.96
C VAL A 247 24.53 0.68 -35.89
N GLN A 248 23.56 1.02 -35.03
CA GLN A 248 23.04 2.38 -34.93
C GLN A 248 23.91 3.26 -34.00
N PRO A 249 24.03 4.58 -34.28
CA PRO A 249 24.80 5.51 -33.46
C PRO A 249 24.41 5.51 -31.99
N GLU A 250 23.13 5.32 -31.68
CA GLU A 250 22.57 5.28 -30.32
C GLU A 250 23.22 4.19 -29.48
N ALA A 251 23.36 2.99 -30.04
CA ALA A 251 23.96 1.85 -29.34
C ALA A 251 25.47 2.06 -29.13
N ILE A 252 26.17 2.62 -30.13
CA ILE A 252 27.60 2.94 -30.02
C ILE A 252 27.82 4.05 -28.98
N ALA A 253 26.98 5.09 -28.98
CA ALA A 253 27.01 6.17 -28.01
C ALA A 253 26.79 5.64 -26.59
N TRP A 254 25.87 4.70 -26.43
CA TRP A 254 25.58 4.09 -25.14
C TRP A 254 26.81 3.38 -24.55
N ALA A 255 27.56 2.63 -25.39
CA ALA A 255 28.80 1.97 -24.97
C ALA A 255 29.91 2.98 -24.68
N MET A 256 30.12 3.98 -25.55
CA MET A 256 31.13 5.03 -25.34
C MET A 256 30.91 5.82 -24.06
N ARG A 257 29.64 6.16 -23.75
CA ARG A 257 29.30 6.87 -22.51
C ARG A 257 29.72 6.07 -21.28
N ARG A 258 29.64 4.74 -21.34
CA ARG A 258 29.95 3.82 -20.22
C ARG A 258 31.38 3.28 -20.23
N ASP A 259 32.22 3.75 -21.16
CA ASP A 259 33.57 3.24 -21.37
C ASP A 259 33.64 1.72 -21.63
N ILE A 260 32.59 1.18 -22.25
CA ILE A 260 32.49 -0.24 -22.58
C ILE A 260 33.25 -0.47 -23.88
N SER A 261 34.41 -1.13 -23.78
CA SER A 261 35.33 -1.35 -24.89
C SER A 261 35.33 -2.79 -25.41
N GLY A 262 34.74 -3.73 -24.66
CA GLY A 262 34.73 -5.15 -25.01
C GLY A 262 33.43 -5.89 -24.67
N LEU A 263 33.32 -7.12 -25.17
CA LEU A 263 32.14 -7.97 -25.02
C LEU A 263 31.85 -8.37 -23.56
N LEU A 264 32.89 -8.57 -22.75
CA LEU A 264 32.73 -8.95 -21.34
C LEU A 264 32.07 -7.84 -20.53
N GLU A 265 32.50 -6.59 -20.76
CA GLU A 265 31.92 -5.40 -20.13
C GLU A 265 30.48 -5.17 -20.62
N LEU A 266 30.24 -5.36 -21.93
CA LEU A 266 28.89 -5.26 -22.50
C LEU A 266 27.92 -6.30 -21.90
N GLN A 267 28.39 -7.52 -21.65
CA GLN A 267 27.59 -8.57 -21.03
C GLN A 267 27.25 -8.24 -19.56
N GLN A 268 28.17 -7.62 -18.83
CA GLN A 268 27.93 -7.19 -17.44
C GLN A 268 26.88 -6.07 -17.34
N CYS A 269 26.69 -5.31 -18.42
CA CYS A 269 25.71 -4.22 -18.49
C CYS A 269 24.49 -4.57 -19.37
N GLU A 270 24.21 -5.85 -19.59
CA GLU A 270 23.09 -6.32 -20.43
C GLU A 270 21.74 -5.78 -19.93
N ASP A 271 21.44 -5.97 -18.65
CA ASP A 271 20.18 -5.53 -18.05
C ASP A 271 20.00 -4.01 -18.18
N ALA A 272 21.06 -3.23 -17.88
CA ALA A 272 21.05 -1.77 -18.01
C ALA A 272 20.83 -1.30 -19.46
N PHE A 273 21.33 -2.05 -20.44
CA PHE A 273 21.08 -1.75 -21.85
C PHE A 273 19.59 -1.92 -22.18
N PHE A 274 18.99 -3.04 -21.77
CA PHE A 274 17.60 -3.34 -22.07
C PHE A 274 16.62 -2.44 -21.33
N ASP A 275 16.92 -2.05 -20.09
CA ASP A 275 16.11 -1.10 -19.33
C ASP A 275 16.05 0.28 -20.01
N GLU A 276 17.19 0.80 -20.48
CA GLU A 276 17.23 2.12 -21.16
C GLU A 276 16.58 2.09 -22.56
N HIS A 277 16.56 0.93 -23.21
CA HIS A 277 16.00 0.76 -24.55
C HIS A 277 14.63 0.07 -24.55
N GLU A 278 13.98 -0.09 -23.38
CA GLU A 278 12.68 -0.76 -23.25
C GLU A 278 11.61 -0.12 -24.15
N HIS A 279 11.66 1.21 -24.27
CA HIS A 279 10.76 2.02 -25.09
C HIS A 279 10.77 1.67 -26.60
N LEU A 280 11.80 0.99 -27.10
CA LEU A 280 11.90 0.56 -28.51
C LEU A 280 11.13 -0.75 -28.78
N GLY A 281 10.75 -1.47 -27.73
CA GLY A 281 10.16 -2.81 -27.80
C GLY A 281 11.21 -3.90 -28.00
N GLY A 282 10.93 -5.11 -27.49
CA GLY A 282 11.92 -6.19 -27.36
C GLY A 282 12.68 -6.51 -28.64
N VAL A 283 12.00 -6.65 -29.78
CA VAL A 283 12.65 -7.00 -31.07
C VAL A 283 13.69 -5.95 -31.49
N ALA A 284 13.37 -4.66 -31.35
CA ALA A 284 14.27 -3.59 -31.74
C ALA A 284 15.43 -3.43 -30.74
N ALA A 285 15.17 -3.57 -29.44
CA ALA A 285 16.20 -3.54 -28.41
C ALA A 285 17.21 -4.71 -28.58
N PHE A 286 16.72 -5.93 -28.86
CA PHE A 286 17.59 -7.08 -29.15
C PHE A 286 18.44 -6.87 -30.41
N ALA A 287 17.87 -6.31 -31.47
CA ALA A 287 18.62 -6.01 -32.69
C ALA A 287 19.73 -4.96 -32.44
N LEU A 288 19.44 -3.93 -31.64
CA LEU A 288 20.45 -2.94 -31.25
C LEU A 288 21.56 -3.52 -30.39
N TYR A 289 21.22 -4.35 -29.39
CA TYR A 289 22.19 -5.02 -28.54
C TYR A 289 23.09 -5.96 -29.36
N HIS A 290 22.49 -6.75 -30.26
CA HIS A 290 23.23 -7.65 -31.14
C HIS A 290 24.17 -6.90 -32.08
N GLY A 291 23.71 -5.80 -32.69
CA GLY A 291 24.56 -4.95 -33.52
C GLY A 291 25.74 -4.38 -32.72
N LEU A 292 25.53 -3.99 -31.48
CA LEU A 292 26.59 -3.51 -30.59
C LEU A 292 27.60 -4.60 -30.24
N GLN A 293 27.15 -5.84 -29.99
CA GLN A 293 28.05 -6.99 -29.80
C GLN A 293 28.97 -7.19 -31.00
N LEU A 294 28.40 -7.24 -32.21
CA LEU A 294 29.19 -7.39 -33.45
C LEU A 294 30.19 -6.24 -33.64
N TYR A 295 29.79 -5.02 -33.29
CA TYR A 295 30.67 -3.85 -33.36
C TYR A 295 31.86 -3.93 -32.40
N LEU A 296 31.63 -4.28 -31.13
CA LEU A 296 32.70 -4.43 -30.16
C LEU A 296 33.59 -5.64 -30.48
N GLU A 297 33.04 -6.72 -31.06
CA GLU A 297 33.82 -7.86 -31.53
C GLU A 297 34.76 -7.46 -32.68
N ALA A 298 34.26 -6.73 -33.68
CA ALA A 298 35.09 -6.25 -34.78
C ALA A 298 36.20 -5.29 -34.32
N ARG A 299 35.94 -4.48 -33.29
CA ARG A 299 36.92 -3.56 -32.68
C ARG A 299 38.02 -4.25 -31.89
N GLN A 300 37.92 -5.54 -31.57
CA GLN A 300 39.02 -6.28 -30.96
C GLN A 300 40.21 -6.47 -31.93
N ASP A 301 39.97 -6.33 -33.23
CA ASP A 301 41.04 -6.25 -34.24
C ASP A 301 41.46 -4.78 -34.43
N ASP A 302 42.58 -4.39 -33.82
CA ASP A 302 43.14 -3.03 -33.92
C ASP A 302 43.31 -2.57 -35.38
N SER A 303 43.67 -3.49 -36.28
CA SER A 303 43.86 -3.18 -37.69
C SER A 303 42.54 -2.86 -38.40
N TRP A 304 41.45 -3.51 -37.96
CA TRP A 304 40.11 -3.21 -38.44
C TRP A 304 39.65 -1.85 -37.92
N GLY A 305 39.87 -1.57 -36.63
CA GLY A 305 39.54 -0.29 -36.01
C GLY A 305 40.17 0.89 -36.75
N GLU A 306 41.47 0.84 -37.03
CA GLU A 306 42.18 1.92 -37.72
C GLU A 306 41.72 2.15 -39.17
N GLN A 307 41.37 1.08 -39.89
CA GLN A 307 41.12 1.13 -41.33
C GLN A 307 39.64 1.27 -41.70
N HIS A 308 38.73 0.80 -40.85
CA HIS A 308 37.33 0.58 -41.21
C HIS A 308 36.32 1.19 -40.23
N ASP A 309 36.71 1.53 -39.00
CA ASP A 309 35.78 2.13 -38.04
C ASP A 309 35.70 3.65 -38.19
N PRO A 310 34.58 4.21 -38.68
CA PRO A 310 34.42 5.66 -38.82
C PRO A 310 34.44 6.40 -37.46
N ASN A 311 34.25 5.68 -36.36
CA ASN A 311 34.23 6.22 -35.01
C ASN A 311 35.57 6.01 -34.27
N TYR A 312 36.60 5.46 -34.92
CA TYR A 312 37.89 5.13 -34.28
C TYR A 312 38.51 6.29 -33.50
N ALA A 313 38.52 7.49 -34.09
CA ALA A 313 39.07 8.68 -33.45
C ALA A 313 38.28 9.10 -32.19
N LEU A 314 36.95 8.88 -32.15
CA LEU A 314 36.10 9.26 -31.01
C LEU A 314 36.36 8.36 -29.79
N TRP A 315 36.58 7.07 -30.02
CA TRP A 315 36.98 6.14 -28.97
C TRP A 315 38.32 6.51 -28.34
N ASN A 316 39.26 7.00 -29.16
CA ASN A 316 40.63 7.31 -28.73
C ASN A 316 40.81 8.76 -28.23
N GLN A 317 39.86 9.67 -28.47
CA GLN A 317 39.89 11.06 -27.98
C GLN A 317 39.38 11.19 -26.53
N ASN A 318 38.64 10.19 -26.06
CA ASN A 318 37.99 10.17 -24.75
C ASN A 318 38.68 9.23 -23.75
N SER A 319 39.87 8.73 -24.06
CA SER A 319 40.71 7.91 -23.17
C SER A 319 41.67 8.77 -22.34
#